data_AF-A0A511B959-F1
#
_entry.id   AF-A0A511B959-F1
#
_cell.length_a   1.000
_cell.length_b   1.000
_cell.length_c   1.000
_cell.angle_alpha   90.00
_cell.angle_beta   90.00
_cell.angle_gamma   90.00
#
_symmetry.space_group_name_H-M   'P 1'
#
loop_
_entity.id
_entity.type
_entity.pdbx_description
1 polymer ?
#
loop_
_entity_poly.entity_id
_entity_poly.type
_entity_poly.pdbx_seq_one_letter_code
_entity_poly.pdbx_strand_id
1 'polypeptide(L)'
;MSDPINTMSFEDALSELERIVRGLEGGQMKLEDAISAYERGAALRRHCDAKLGEAEMRVRAIVQHDDGTTGTEPLADNGETGR
;
A
#
# COMPACT_ATOMS: atom_id res chain seq x y z
N MET A 1 -11.93 -17.39 -10.85
CA MET A 1 -11.52 -16.04 -11.27
C MET A 1 -10.75 -15.47 -10.09
N SER A 2 -9.51 -15.02 -10.29
CA SER A 2 -8.81 -14.32 -9.22
C SER A 2 -9.43 -12.96 -8.99
N ASP A 3 -9.70 -12.62 -7.73
CA ASP A 3 -10.15 -11.28 -7.36
C ASP A 3 -9.13 -10.21 -7.81
N PRO A 4 -9.62 -9.05 -8.27
CA PRO A 4 -8.75 -7.95 -8.63
C PRO A 4 -8.06 -7.40 -7.36
N ILE A 5 -6.73 -7.36 -7.36
CA ILE A 5 -5.91 -6.94 -6.21
C ILE A 5 -6.37 -5.58 -5.65
N ASN A 6 -6.78 -4.66 -6.52
CA ASN A 6 -7.21 -3.32 -6.13
C ASN A 6 -8.42 -3.29 -5.18
N THR A 7 -9.24 -4.34 -5.14
CA THR A 7 -10.41 -4.43 -4.24
C THR A 7 -10.13 -5.23 -2.97
N MET A 8 -8.92 -5.76 -2.79
CA MET A 8 -8.59 -6.58 -1.62
C MET A 8 -8.35 -5.72 -0.38
N SER A 9 -8.74 -6.24 0.78
CA SER A 9 -8.29 -5.72 2.07
C SER A 9 -6.79 -5.93 2.25
N PHE A 10 -6.17 -5.21 3.18
CA PHE A 10 -4.76 -5.43 3.52
C PHE A 10 -4.53 -6.88 3.99
N GLU A 11 -5.38 -7.39 4.88
CA GLU A 11 -5.26 -8.74 5.44
C GLU A 11 -5.39 -9.84 4.36
N ASP A 12 -6.35 -9.69 3.44
CA ASP A 12 -6.52 -10.62 2.32
C ASP A 12 -5.31 -10.62 1.39
N ALA A 13 -4.82 -9.44 1.02
CA ALA A 13 -3.67 -9.29 0.13
C ALA A 13 -2.39 -9.84 0.78
N LEU A 14 -2.20 -9.63 2.08
CA LEU A 14 -1.07 -10.16 2.84
C LEU A 14 -1.13 -11.69 2.92
N SER A 15 -2.30 -12.26 3.27
CA SER A 15 -2.51 -13.70 3.35
C SER A 15 -2.24 -14.40 2.01
N GLU A 16 -2.70 -13.79 0.91
CA GLU A 16 -2.41 -14.31 -0.42
C GLU A 16 -0.91 -14.22 -0.76
N LEU A 17 -0.25 -13.11 -0.43
CA LEU A 17 1.18 -12.94 -0.64
C LEU A 17 1.99 -13.99 0.12
N GLU A 18 1.66 -14.26 1.39
CA GLU A 18 2.31 -15.30 2.17
C GLU A 18 2.14 -16.69 1.55
N ARG A 19 0.96 -16.99 1.02
CA ARG A 19 0.70 -18.26 0.31
C ARG A 19 1.57 -18.39 -0.93
N ILE A 20 1.74 -17.32 -1.67
CA ILE A 20 2.61 -17.27 -2.86
C ILE A 20 4.07 -17.51 -2.46
N VAL A 21 4.56 -16.79 -1.45
CA VAL A 21 5.94 -16.93 -0.95
C VAL A 21 6.22 -18.38 -0.51
N ARG A 22 5.33 -18.97 0.31
CA ARG A 22 5.44 -20.37 0.72
C ARG A 22 5.50 -21.34 -0.47
N GLY A 23 4.74 -21.06 -1.54
CA GLY A 23 4.77 -21.86 -2.76
C GLY A 23 6.08 -21.75 -3.53
N LEU A 24 6.67 -20.56 -3.60
CA LEU A 24 7.96 -20.31 -4.25
C LEU A 24 9.12 -20.96 -3.47
N GLU A 25 9.11 -20.84 -2.14
CA GLU A 25 10.11 -21.45 -1.26
C GLU A 25 10.09 -22.98 -1.31
N GLY A 26 8.92 -23.57 -1.59
CA GLY A 26 8.77 -25.01 -1.74
C GLY A 26 9.50 -25.61 -2.96
N GLY A 27 9.87 -24.80 -3.95
CA GLY A 27 10.70 -25.23 -5.10
C GLY A 27 10.08 -26.26 -6.04
N GLN A 28 8.81 -26.63 -5.86
CA GLN A 28 8.10 -27.63 -6.69
C GLN A 28 7.29 -27.01 -7.84
N MET A 29 7.29 -25.68 -7.98
CA MET A 29 6.61 -25.00 -9.09
C MET A 29 7.39 -25.14 -10.40
N LYS A 30 6.65 -25.24 -11.51
CA LYS A 30 7.25 -25.06 -12.84
C LYS A 30 7.69 -23.60 -13.00
N LEU A 31 8.65 -23.37 -13.89
CA LEU A 31 9.20 -22.04 -14.14
C LEU A 31 8.11 -21.00 -14.49
N GLU A 32 7.17 -21.36 -15.36
CA GLU A 32 6.08 -20.46 -15.79
C GLU A 32 5.14 -20.09 -14.62
N ASP A 33 4.83 -21.06 -13.76
CA ASP A 33 4.03 -20.85 -12.55
C ASP A 33 4.77 -19.99 -11.54
N ALA A 34 6.08 -20.19 -11.39
CA ALA A 34 6.93 -19.41 -10.50
C ALA A 34 7.02 -17.93 -10.94
N ILE A 35 7.14 -17.68 -12.25
CA ILE A 35 7.11 -16.33 -12.81
C ILE A 35 5.77 -15.65 -12.52
N SER A 36 4.66 -16.34 -12.81
CA SER A 36 3.31 -15.82 -12.56
C SER A 36 3.06 -15.53 -11.07
N ALA A 37 3.52 -16.44 -10.20
CA ALA A 37 3.49 -16.28 -8.75
C ALA A 37 4.29 -15.06 -8.31
N TYR A 38 5.49 -14.85 -8.85
CA TYR A 38 6.33 -13.68 -8.55
C TYR A 38 5.67 -12.36 -8.98
N GLU A 39 5.14 -12.29 -10.21
CA GLU A 39 4.45 -11.08 -10.71
C GLU A 39 3.25 -10.72 -9.84
N ARG A 40 2.43 -11.73 -9.49
CA ARG A 40 1.28 -11.55 -8.59
C ARG A 40 1.73 -11.12 -7.20
N GLY A 41 2.77 -11.75 -6.65
CA GLY A 41 3.34 -11.39 -5.35
C GLY A 41 3.85 -9.95 -5.32
N ALA A 42 4.52 -9.50 -6.39
CA ALA A 42 4.99 -8.13 -6.51
C ALA A 42 3.81 -7.12 -6.55
N ALA A 43 2.73 -7.46 -7.24
CA ALA A 43 1.52 -6.64 -7.28
C ALA A 43 0.83 -6.57 -5.91
N LEU A 44 0.69 -7.70 -5.21
CA LEU A 44 0.14 -7.75 -3.85
C LEU A 44 0.97 -6.94 -2.87
N ARG A 45 2.31 -7.04 -2.94
CA ARG A 45 3.21 -6.23 -2.11
C ARG A 45 2.96 -4.74 -2.30
N ARG A 46 2.88 -4.26 -3.56
CA ARG A 46 2.61 -2.85 -3.86
C ARG A 46 1.26 -2.38 -3.29
N HIS A 47 0.24 -3.24 -3.36
CA HIS A 47 -1.07 -2.95 -2.77
C HIS A 47 -1.01 -2.84 -1.25
N CYS A 48 -0.31 -3.75 -0.58
CA CYS A 48 -0.10 -3.70 0.87
C CYS A 48 0.62 -2.41 1.29
N ASP A 49 1.68 -2.03 0.57
CA ASP A 49 2.44 -0.79 0.80
C ASP A 49 1.53 0.45 0.68
N ALA A 50 0.69 0.51 -0.36
CA ALA A 50 -0.26 1.58 -0.56
C ALA A 50 -1.28 1.69 0.59
N LYS A 51 -1.83 0.55 1.05
CA LYS A 51 -2.76 0.49 2.18
C LYS A 51 -2.12 0.95 3.49
N LEU A 52 -0.86 0.57 3.73
CA LEU A 52 -0.11 1.04 4.90
C LEU A 52 0.15 2.54 4.84
N GLY A 53 0.50 3.08 3.67
CA GLY A 53 0.66 4.52 3.47
C GLY A 53 -0.64 5.29 3.72
N GLU A 54 -1.78 4.80 3.23
CA GLU A 54 -3.10 5.37 3.52
C GLU A 54 -3.40 5.37 5.02
N ALA A 55 -3.13 4.26 5.72
CA ALA A 55 -3.35 4.15 7.15
C ALA A 55 -2.45 5.11 7.94
N GLU A 56 -1.18 5.20 7.57
CA GLU A 56 -0.22 6.12 8.20
C GLU A 56 -0.66 7.57 8.06
N MET A 57 -1.08 8.01 6.86
CA MET A 57 -1.57 9.36 6.64
C MET A 57 -2.79 9.68 7.51
N ARG A 58 -3.72 8.73 7.66
CA ARG A 58 -4.91 8.91 8.52
C ARG A 58 -4.54 9.03 9.98
N VAL A 59 -3.64 8.17 10.48
CA VAL A 59 -3.15 8.24 11.87
C VAL A 59 -2.46 9.57 12.12
N ARG A 60 -1.57 10.01 11.21
CA ARG A 60 -0.89 11.31 11.32
C ARG A 60 -1.88 12.46 11.39
N ALA A 61 -2.93 12.45 10.56
CA ALA A 61 -3.96 13.48 10.60
C ALA A 61 -4.69 13.51 11.95
N ILE A 62 -5.05 12.36 12.52
CA ILE A 62 -5.69 12.29 13.85
C ILE A 62 -4.77 12.88 14.93
N VAL A 63 -3.50 12.47 14.96
CA VAL A 63 -2.53 12.94 15.96
C VAL A 63 -2.30 14.46 15.87
N GLN A 64 -2.21 15.03 14.66
CA GLN A 64 -2.07 16.48 14.47
C GLN A 64 -3.30 17.26 14.97
N HIS A 65 -4.48 16.66 14.94
CA HIS A 65 -5.71 17.27 15.44
C HIS A 65 -5.84 17.16 16.98
N ASP A 66 -5.31 16.10 17.60
CA ASP A 66 -5.32 15.91 19.06
C ASP A 66 -4.33 16.84 19.80
N ASP A 67 -3.24 17.27 19.14
CA ASP A 67 -2.24 18.21 19.69
C ASP A 67 -2.71 19.70 19.71
N GLY A 68 -3.99 19.96 19.44
CA GLY A 68 -4.62 21.26 19.70
C GLY A 68 -4.41 22.37 18.66
N THR A 69 -3.77 22.10 17.51
CA THR A 69 -3.72 23.04 16.39
C THR A 69 -4.73 22.69 15.31
N THR A 70 -5.94 23.25 15.41
CA THR A 70 -6.84 23.32 14.24
C THR A 70 -6.32 24.40 13.30
N GLY A 71 -5.42 24.03 12.40
CA GLY A 71 -4.92 24.89 11.33
C GLY A 71 -5.33 24.36 9.96
N THR A 72 -6.62 24.40 9.62
CA THR A 72 -7.00 24.41 8.20
C THR A 72 -6.79 25.83 7.69
N GLU A 73 -5.55 26.20 7.44
CA GLU A 73 -5.28 27.38 6.62
C GLU A 73 -5.07 26.90 5.18
N PRO A 74 -5.90 27.37 4.22
CA PRO A 74 -5.64 27.12 2.82
C PRO A 74 -4.28 27.74 2.48
N LEU A 75 -3.47 26.99 1.72
CA LEU A 75 -2.20 27.44 1.18
C LEU A 75 -2.43 28.74 0.39
N ALA A 76 -2.26 29.89 1.05
CA ALA A 76 -2.15 31.17 0.39
C ALA A 76 -0.79 31.16 -0.31
N ASP A 77 -0.84 30.83 -1.59
CA ASP A 77 0.17 31.15 -2.59
C ASP A 77 0.55 32.63 -2.44
N ASN A 78 1.64 32.89 -1.71
CA ASN A 78 2.30 34.19 -1.72
C ASN A 78 3.39 34.13 -2.77
N GLY A 79 2.95 34.18 -4.03
CA GLY A 79 3.80 34.49 -5.15
C GLY A 79 4.44 35.89 -5.00
N GLU A 80 5.76 35.90 -5.15
CA GLU A 80 6.51 36.99 -5.81
C GLU A 80 6.85 38.23 -4.96
N THR A 81 7.90 38.07 -4.15
CA THR A 81 8.78 39.19 -3.78
C THR A 81 9.58 39.62 -5.02
N GLY A 82 9.15 40.73 -5.63
CA GLY A 82 9.88 41.40 -6.70
C GLY A 82 10.19 42.86 -6.36
N ARG A 83 11.37 43.09 -5.77
CA ARG A 83 12.23 44.26 -6.01
C ARG A 83 13.60 44.07 -5.37
#